data_AF-A0A2A3DSB8-F1
#
_entry.id   AF-A0A2A3DSB8-F1
#
_cell.length_a   1.000
_cell.length_b   1.000
_cell.length_c   1.000
_cell.angle_alpha   90.00
_cell.angle_beta   90.00
_cell.angle_gamma   90.00
#
_symmetry.space_group_name_H-M   'P 1'
#
loop_
_entity.id
_entity.type
_entity.pdbx_description
1 polymer ?
#
loop_
_entity_poly.entity_id
_entity_poly.type
_entity_poly.pdbx_seq_one_letter_code
_entity_poly.pdbx_strand_id
1 'polypeptide(L)' 'MANLVRVKLADETHRLPHPFRPNTDFPADGLIVDAEDPVWMQLLGDGSLILETPDEAPAVTPAKRKEKN' A
#
# COMPACT_ATOMS: atom_id res chain seq x y z
N MET A 1 -3.79 -21.27 3.42
CA MET A 1 -4.19 -21.08 4.83
C MET A 1 -3.95 -19.62 5.07
N ALA A 2 -4.98 -18.79 5.21
CA ALA A 2 -4.88 -17.34 4.98
C ALA A 2 -3.63 -16.71 5.64
N ASN A 3 -2.71 -16.23 4.80
CA ASN A 3 -1.45 -15.61 5.23
C ASN A 3 -1.66 -14.11 5.35
N LEU A 4 -2.26 -13.71 6.46
CA LEU A 4 -2.61 -12.31 6.71
C LEU A 4 -1.37 -11.50 7.07
N VAL A 5 -1.03 -10.54 6.21
CA VAL A 5 0.11 -9.64 6.38
C VAL A 5 -0.38 -8.19 6.31
N ARG A 6 0.27 -7.31 7.06
CA ARG A 6 0.02 -5.87 6.93
C ARG A 6 0.87 -5.32 5.80
N VAL A 7 0.21 -4.69 4.83
CA VAL A 7 0.87 -4.04 3.70
C VAL A 7 0.47 -2.58 3.65
N LYS A 8 1.40 -1.73 3.23
CA LYS A 8 1.16 -0.31 2.99
C LYS A 8 1.56 0.06 1.57
N LEU A 9 1.12 1.22 1.12
CA LEU A 9 1.57 1.77 -0.15
C LEU A 9 3.08 1.99 -0.11
N ALA A 10 3.77 1.59 -1.18
CA ALA A 10 5.18 1.89 -1.35
C ALA A 10 5.42 3.41 -1.44
N ASP A 11 4.48 4.12 -2.06
CA ASP A 11 4.48 5.57 -2.18
C ASP A 11 3.17 6.14 -1.63
N GLU A 12 3.25 6.88 -0.53
CA GLU A 12 2.11 7.48 0.16
C GLU A 12 1.40 8.58 -0.66
N THR A 13 2.06 9.10 -1.70
CA THR A 13 1.49 10.11 -2.59
C THR A 13 0.71 9.48 -3.75
N HIS A 14 0.95 8.19 -4.01
CA HIS A 14 0.25 7.44 -5.05
C HIS A 14 -1.09 6.90 -4.55
N ARG A 15 -2.13 7.04 -5.36
CA ARG A 15 -3.46 6.48 -5.11
C ARG A 15 -3.56 5.14 -5.81
N LEU A 16 -3.47 4.05 -5.06
CA LEU A 16 -3.76 2.72 -5.61
C LEU A 16 -5.26 2.43 -5.46
N PRO A 17 -5.99 2.09 -6.54
CA PRO A 17 -7.37 1.67 -6.42
C PRO A 17 -7.47 0.33 -5.69
N HIS A 18 -8.43 0.23 -4.77
CA HIS A 18 -8.62 -0.99 -3.99
C HIS A 18 -9.28 -2.08 -4.85
N PRO A 19 -8.66 -3.25 -5.03
CA PRO A 19 -9.12 -4.27 -5.99
C PRO A 19 -10.52 -4.82 -5.69
N PHE A 20 -10.87 -4.97 -4.41
CA PHE A 20 -12.17 -5.47 -3.97
C PHE A 20 -13.21 -4.38 -3.64
N ARG A 21 -12.82 -3.09 -3.69
CA ARG A 21 -13.68 -1.97 -3.30
C ARG A 21 -13.66 -0.94 -4.43
N PRO A 22 -14.59 -1.02 -5.39
CA PRO A 22 -14.63 -0.07 -6.50
C PRO A 22 -14.80 1.37 -5.95
N ASN A 23 -14.12 2.33 -6.58
CA ASN A 23 -14.08 3.75 -6.18
C ASN A 23 -13.52 4.02 -4.78
N THR A 24 -12.81 3.07 -4.17
CA THR A 24 -12.12 3.27 -2.90
C THR A 24 -10.62 3.14 -3.15
N ASP A 25 -9.83 4.03 -2.55
CA ASP A 25 -8.38 3.93 -2.58
C ASP A 25 -7.87 2.99 -1.48
N PHE A 26 -6.69 2.42 -1.69
CA PHE A 26 -5.99 1.68 -0.67
C PHE A 26 -5.55 2.62 0.46
N PRO A 27 -5.73 2.27 1.74
CA PRO A 27 -5.43 3.16 2.86
C PRO A 27 -3.92 3.39 3.02
N ALA A 28 -3.52 4.64 3.20
CA ALA A 28 -2.13 5.03 3.45
C ALA A 28 -1.57 4.47 4.78
N ASP A 29 -2.45 4.25 5.77
CA ASP A 29 -2.12 3.62 7.07
C ASP A 29 -1.83 2.10 6.95
N GLY A 30 -1.94 1.56 5.73
CA GLY A 30 -1.82 0.15 5.45
C GLY A 30 -3.10 -0.64 5.75
N LEU A 31 -3.18 -1.83 5.18
CA LEU A 31 -4.30 -2.75 5.33
C LEU A 31 -3.75 -4.16 5.60
N ILE A 32 -4.47 -4.93 6.40
CA ILE A 32 -4.22 -6.37 6.53
C ILE A 32 -4.85 -7.05 5.32
N VAL A 33 -4.01 -7.69 4.51
CA VAL A 33 -4.42 -8.41 3.31
C VAL A 33 -3.89 -9.83 3.36
N ASP A 34 -4.49 -10.70 2.55
CA ASP A 34 -3.99 -12.06 2.39
C ASP A 34 -2.86 -12.10 1.35
N ALA A 35 -1.64 -12.44 1.78
CA ALA A 35 -0.48 -12.53 0.89
C ALA A 35 -0.56 -13.69 -0.11
N GLU A 36 -1.39 -14.70 0.16
CA GLU A 36 -1.58 -15.82 -0.78
C GLU A 36 -2.60 -15.48 -1.87
N ASP A 37 -3.33 -14.37 -1.76
CA ASP A 37 -4.26 -13.93 -2.80
C ASP A 37 -3.48 -13.46 -4.04
N PRO A 38 -3.85 -13.95 -5.25
CA PRO A 38 -3.12 -13.63 -6.47
C PRO A 38 -3.15 -12.15 -6.85
N VAL A 39 -4.12 -11.37 -6.36
CA VAL A 39 -4.16 -9.92 -6.60
C VAL A 39 -3.15 -9.21 -5.72
N TRP A 40 -3.13 -9.50 -4.42
CA TRP A 40 -2.19 -8.89 -3.47
C TRP A 40 -0.75 -9.33 -3.76
N MET A 41 -0.54 -10.59 -4.14
CA MET A 41 0.76 -11.11 -4.53
C MET A 41 1.35 -10.36 -5.73
N GLN A 42 0.52 -10.03 -6.73
CA GLN A 42 0.96 -9.23 -7.87
C GLN A 42 1.30 -7.78 -7.47
N LEU A 43 0.48 -7.16 -6.61
CA LEU A 43 0.74 -5.78 -6.15
C LEU A 43 2.00 -5.68 -5.28
N LEU A 44 2.28 -6.70 -4.47
CA LEU A 44 3.52 -6.83 -3.72
C LEU A 44 4.72 -7.08 -4.64
N GLY A 45 4.56 -7.94 -5.65
CA GLY A 45 5.61 -8.27 -6.61
C GLY A 45 5.96 -7.12 -7.57
N ASP A 46 4.98 -6.29 -7.92
CA ASP A 46 5.13 -5.08 -8.75
C ASP A 46 5.79 -3.92 -7.98
N GLY A 47 5.82 -3.99 -6.64
CA GLY A 47 6.33 -2.93 -5.78
C GLY A 47 5.32 -1.81 -5.52
N SER A 48 4.06 -1.99 -5.93
CA SER A 48 2.95 -1.10 -5.60
C SER A 48 2.64 -1.10 -4.09
N LEU A 49 2.82 -2.26 -3.44
CA LEU A 49 2.67 -2.45 -2.00
C LEU A 49 3.96 -2.95 -1.37
N ILE A 50 4.19 -2.58 -0.12
CA ILE A 50 5.32 -3.06 0.70
C ILE A 50 4.80 -3.66 2.01
N LEU A 51 5.50 -4.69 2.51
CA LEU A 51 5.21 -5.29 3.80
C LEU A 51 5.59 -4.31 4.91
N GLU A 52 4.65 -4.06 5.82
CA GLU A 52 4.94 -3.30 7.04
C GLU A 52 5.48 -4.26 8.10
N THR A 53 6.79 -4.46 8.11
CA THR A 53 7.45 -5.16 9.21
C THR A 53 7.52 -4.23 10.44
N PRO A 54 7.25 -4.73 11.66
CA PRO A 54 7.27 -3.91 12.87
C PRO A 54 8.67 -3.39 13.25
N ASP A 55 9.73 -3.84 12.57
CA ASP A 55 11.12 -3.48 12.86
C ASP A 55 11.64 -2.32 12.01
N GLU A 56 10.93 -1.91 10.95
CA GLU A 56 11.46 -0.90 10.02
C GLU A 56 10.45 0.20 9.70
N ALA A 57 10.47 1.24 10.53
CA ALA A 57 10.06 2.58 10.15
C ALA A 57 11.26 3.53 10.39
N PRO A 58 11.44 4.64 9.65
CA PRO A 58 10.76 5.08 8.42
C PRO A 58 11.75 5.59 7.34
N ALA A 59 11.65 5.15 6.09
CA ALA A 59 12.32 5.83 4.97
C ALA A 59 11.37 6.83 4.30
N VAL A 60 11.25 7.99 4.94
CA VAL A 60 10.99 9.33 4.39
C VAL A 60 10.55 9.45 2.90
N THR A 61 9.47 10.18 2.65
CA THR A 61 9.59 11.50 2.00
C THR A 61 8.54 12.51 2.49
N PRO A 62 8.95 13.66 3.04
CA PRO A 62 8.06 14.78 3.27
C PRO A 62 7.81 15.56 1.96
N ALA A 63 6.53 15.80 1.67
CA ALA A 63 5.91 16.90 0.93
C ALA A 63 6.75 17.80 -0.02
N LYS A 64 6.31 17.90 -1.29
CA LYS A 64 6.20 19.14 -2.10
C LYS A 64 5.57 18.83 -3.47
N ARG A 65 4.73 19.63 -4.16
CA ARG A 65 3.98 20.90 -3.99
C ARG A 65 3.51 21.26 -5.42
N LYS A 66 2.24 21.62 -5.66
CA LYS A 66 1.76 22.69 -6.61
C LYS A 66 0.28 22.95 -6.27
N GLU A 67 -0.09 24.02 -5.56
CA GLU A 67 -0.20 25.41 -6.01
C GLU A 67 -1.10 25.58 -7.26
N LYS A 68 -2.28 26.18 -7.07
CA LYS A 68 -3.00 27.04 -8.04
C LYS A 68 -4.18 27.73 -7.32
N ASN A 69 -3.96 28.95 -6.83
CA ASN A 69 -4.38 30.24 -7.41
C ASN A 69 -5.90 30.41 -7.45
#